data_AF-A0A3B9SLF5-F1
#
_entry.id   AF-A0A3B9SLF5-F1
#
_cell.length_a   1.000
_cell.length_b   1.000
_cell.length_c   1.000
_cell.angle_alpha   90.00
_cell.angle_beta   90.00
_cell.angle_gamma   90.00
#
_symmetry.space_group_name_H-M   'P 1'
#
loop_
_entity.id
_entity.type
_entity.pdbx_description
1 polymer ?
#
loop_
_entity_poly.entity_id
_entity_poly.type
_entity_poly.pdbx_seq_one_letter_code
_entity_poly.pdbx_strand_id
1 'polypeptide(L)'
;MNEIIQKVLDLPGQIAGRVLGSRVSDTLDGFDSSNGVRSYFQTIYSWLALGMCILMVWGLIDGAGDYFGSADTMGMIASIVTSLICLVAAFAIPNVVRMRGDSFAGNHSSMTHFLAHDVVKTNIRLLGELGALVVVTQALCMAVATVFNTSVYAPLGGGESIANMFWAAPSWYWTEASALIPFGVLDTLGASFSMADWNASISGSWSWDSIMGTLGMLVNAVILLAVFHIAAALYGVLYNAAAWIVGWVQNPHLPIKNS
;
A
#
# COMPACT_ATOMS: atom_id res chain seq x y z
N MET A 1 -4.20 -57.46 12.60
CA MET A 1 -4.29 -56.30 13.52
C MET A 1 -4.88 -55.09 12.76
N ASN A 2 -6.03 -55.28 12.07
CA ASN A 2 -6.26 -54.59 10.79
C ASN A 2 -7.64 -53.96 10.56
N GLU A 3 -8.59 -54.00 11.50
CA GLU A 3 -9.89 -53.35 11.26
C GLU A 3 -10.37 -52.54 12.46
N ILE A 4 -10.13 -53.05 13.68
CA ILE A 4 -10.54 -52.35 14.91
C ILE A 4 -9.70 -51.09 15.11
N ILE A 5 -8.38 -51.16 14.86
CA ILE A 5 -7.49 -49.99 14.96
C ILE A 5 -7.84 -48.95 13.89
N GLN A 6 -8.13 -49.38 12.66
CA GLN A 6 -8.55 -48.49 11.57
C GLN A 6 -9.91 -47.85 11.87
N LYS A 7 -10.90 -48.60 12.38
CA LYS A 7 -12.20 -48.05 12.82
C LYS A 7 -12.08 -47.07 13.97
N VAL A 8 -11.16 -47.29 14.91
CA VAL A 8 -10.89 -46.38 16.04
C VAL A 8 -10.14 -45.12 15.57
N LEU A 9 -9.26 -45.24 14.57
CA LEU A 9 -8.60 -44.10 13.93
C LEU A 9 -9.54 -43.28 13.04
N ASP A 10 -10.53 -43.90 12.41
CA ASP A 10 -11.56 -43.21 11.59
C ASP A 10 -12.75 -42.70 12.40
N LEU A 11 -12.86 -43.09 13.67
CA LEU A 11 -13.92 -42.68 14.60
C LEU A 11 -14.03 -41.15 14.76
N PRO A 12 -12.93 -40.37 14.84
CA PRO A 12 -12.97 -38.91 14.82
C PRO A 12 -13.61 -38.36 13.53
N GLY A 13 -13.29 -38.93 12.36
CA GLY A 13 -13.86 -38.54 11.07
C GLY A 13 -15.34 -38.90 10.93
N GLN A 14 -15.75 -40.06 11.44
CA GLN A 14 -17.15 -40.50 11.43
C GLN A 14 -18.03 -39.70 12.42
N ILE A 15 -17.46 -39.28 13.57
CA ILE A 15 -18.14 -38.40 14.52
C ILE A 15 -18.23 -36.97 13.97
N ALA A 16 -17.15 -36.44 13.38
CA ALA A 16 -17.15 -35.12 12.75
C ALA A 16 -18.20 -35.03 11.62
N GLY A 17 -18.26 -36.05 10.74
CA GLY A 17 -19.26 -36.11 9.67
C GLY A 17 -20.70 -36.25 10.15
N ARG A 18 -20.95 -36.85 11.32
CA ARG A 18 -22.30 -37.00 11.91
C ARG A 18 -22.76 -35.82 12.76
N VAL A 19 -21.85 -35.14 13.48
CA VAL A 19 -22.17 -34.07 14.42
C VAL A 19 -22.09 -32.69 13.77
N LEU A 20 -21.09 -32.46 12.92
CA LEU A 20 -20.88 -31.17 12.25
C LEU A 20 -21.48 -31.15 10.83
N GLY A 21 -21.93 -32.30 10.34
CA GLY A 21 -22.47 -32.47 8.98
C GLY A 21 -21.46 -32.11 7.89
N SER A 22 -21.93 -32.02 6.64
CA SER A 22 -21.13 -31.51 5.53
C SER A 22 -20.65 -30.07 5.76
N ARG A 23 -21.27 -29.31 6.68
CA ARG A 23 -20.97 -27.88 6.90
C ARG A 23 -19.52 -27.61 7.24
N VAL A 24 -18.84 -28.45 8.02
CA VAL A 24 -17.42 -28.23 8.32
C VAL A 24 -16.55 -28.61 7.13
N SER A 25 -16.85 -29.68 6.39
CA SER A 25 -16.16 -30.03 5.14
C SER A 25 -16.39 -28.97 4.06
N ASP A 26 -17.63 -28.53 3.85
CA ASP A 26 -18.05 -27.50 2.89
C ASP A 26 -17.47 -26.11 3.27
N THR A 27 -17.30 -25.82 4.56
CA THR A 27 -16.64 -24.59 5.02
C THR A 27 -15.12 -24.69 4.89
N LEU A 28 -14.52 -25.88 5.07
CA LEU A 28 -13.08 -26.11 4.85
C LEU A 28 -12.72 -26.08 3.36
N ASP A 29 -13.51 -26.76 2.53
CA ASP A 29 -13.41 -26.78 1.07
C ASP A 29 -13.78 -25.41 0.48
N GLY A 30 -14.72 -24.71 1.13
CA GLY A 30 -15.07 -23.33 0.83
C GLY A 30 -14.02 -22.30 1.28
N PHE A 31 -13.14 -22.64 2.22
CA PHE A 31 -12.12 -21.74 2.79
C PHE A 31 -11.04 -21.37 1.77
N ASP A 32 -10.62 -22.34 0.95
CA ASP A 32 -9.65 -22.18 -0.15
C ASP A 32 -10.35 -21.83 -1.49
N SER A 33 -11.69 -21.78 -1.51
CA SER A 33 -12.46 -21.40 -2.70
C SER A 33 -12.40 -19.89 -2.97
N SER A 34 -12.79 -19.49 -4.18
CA SER A 34 -12.91 -18.07 -4.58
C SER A 34 -13.83 -17.24 -3.68
N ASN A 35 -14.78 -17.89 -3.01
CA ASN A 35 -15.72 -17.25 -2.09
C ASN A 35 -15.26 -17.31 -0.61
N GLY A 36 -14.12 -17.94 -0.32
CA GLY A 36 -13.54 -18.08 1.02
C GLY A 36 -12.69 -16.87 1.45
N VAL A 37 -11.49 -17.12 1.99
CA VAL A 37 -10.57 -16.10 2.55
C VAL A 37 -10.31 -14.93 1.60
N ARG A 38 -10.26 -15.18 0.28
CA ARG A 38 -10.04 -14.15 -0.75
C ARG A 38 -11.17 -13.11 -0.82
N SER A 39 -12.42 -13.55 -0.67
CA SER A 39 -13.58 -12.63 -0.67
C SER A 39 -13.62 -11.77 0.61
N TYR A 40 -13.12 -12.30 1.73
CA TYR A 40 -12.96 -11.53 2.96
C TYR A 40 -11.90 -10.44 2.80
N PHE A 41 -10.76 -10.70 2.16
CA PHE A 41 -9.77 -9.67 1.83
C PHE A 41 -10.38 -8.56 0.94
N GLN A 42 -11.12 -8.92 -0.11
CA GLN A 42 -11.83 -7.94 -0.94
C GLN A 42 -12.81 -7.09 -0.12
N THR A 43 -13.57 -7.72 0.77
CA THR A 43 -14.56 -7.04 1.63
C THR A 43 -13.89 -6.10 2.62
N ILE A 44 -12.80 -6.53 3.26
CA ILE A 44 -12.01 -5.70 4.18
C ILE A 44 -11.48 -4.45 3.45
N TYR A 45 -10.90 -4.60 2.27
CA TYR A 45 -10.37 -3.46 1.50
C TYR A 45 -11.47 -2.51 1.05
N SER A 46 -12.67 -3.03 0.76
CA SER A 46 -13.83 -2.21 0.42
C SER A 46 -14.30 -1.38 1.62
N TRP A 47 -14.36 -1.98 2.82
CA TRP A 47 -14.66 -1.24 4.06
C TRP A 47 -13.58 -0.23 4.42
N LEU A 48 -12.32 -0.58 4.22
CA LEU A 48 -11.18 0.29 4.50
C LEU A 48 -11.18 1.50 3.54
N ALA A 49 -11.45 1.27 2.26
CA ALA A 49 -11.66 2.33 1.28
C ALA A 49 -12.84 3.24 1.68
N LEU A 50 -13.97 2.68 2.08
CA LEU A 50 -15.12 3.47 2.52
C LEU A 50 -14.79 4.30 3.76
N GLY A 51 -14.12 3.72 4.75
CA GLY A 51 -13.67 4.42 5.96
C GLY A 51 -12.69 5.56 5.63
N MET A 52 -11.69 5.31 4.78
CA MET A 52 -10.76 6.35 4.32
C MET A 52 -11.49 7.49 3.60
N CYS A 53 -12.43 7.18 2.70
CA CYS A 53 -13.21 8.19 2.00
C CYS A 53 -13.96 9.09 2.98
N ILE A 54 -14.63 8.51 3.98
CA ILE A 54 -15.37 9.27 4.99
C ILE A 54 -14.43 10.16 5.80
N LEU A 55 -13.29 9.63 6.26
CA LEU A 55 -12.32 10.40 7.05
C LEU A 55 -11.70 11.56 6.25
N MET A 56 -11.38 11.33 4.98
CA MET A 56 -10.82 12.37 4.10
C MET A 56 -11.84 13.47 3.80
N VAL A 57 -13.10 13.11 3.54
CA VAL A 57 -14.18 14.09 3.32
C VAL A 57 -14.49 14.83 4.62
N TRP A 58 -14.50 14.15 5.77
CA TRP A 58 -14.69 14.79 7.07
C TRP A 58 -13.59 15.82 7.34
N GLY A 59 -12.32 15.45 7.16
CA GLY A 59 -11.20 16.36 7.36
C GLY A 59 -11.23 17.57 6.43
N LEU A 60 -11.75 17.42 5.21
CA LEU A 60 -11.97 18.52 4.27
C LEU A 60 -13.06 19.50 4.74
N ILE A 61 -14.12 19.00 5.38
CA ILE A 61 -15.23 19.83 5.88
C ILE A 61 -14.85 20.52 7.19
N ASP A 62 -14.23 19.78 8.12
CA ASP A 62 -13.93 20.22 9.48
C ASP A 62 -13.01 21.45 9.48
N GLY A 63 -11.95 21.45 8.65
CA GLY A 63 -11.03 22.58 8.58
C GLY A 63 -11.45 23.71 7.64
N ALA A 64 -12.54 23.57 6.89
CA ALA A 64 -12.95 24.57 5.91
C ALA A 64 -13.48 25.84 6.60
N GLY A 65 -14.28 25.69 7.67
CA GLY A 65 -14.91 26.83 8.37
C GLY A 65 -13.91 27.85 8.89
N ASP A 66 -12.83 27.36 9.52
CA ASP A 66 -11.81 28.21 10.12
C ASP A 66 -10.94 28.93 9.08
N TYR A 67 -10.63 28.25 7.97
CA TYR A 67 -9.79 28.82 6.91
C TYR A 67 -10.54 29.87 6.08
N PHE A 68 -11.76 29.57 5.64
CA PHE A 68 -12.55 30.50 4.84
C PHE A 68 -12.99 31.75 5.62
N GLY A 69 -13.10 31.67 6.95
CA GLY A 69 -13.40 32.82 7.79
C GLY A 69 -12.26 33.84 7.95
N SER A 70 -11.01 33.43 7.64
CA SER A 70 -9.80 34.24 7.89
C SER A 70 -9.00 34.59 6.62
N ALA A 71 -9.34 34.00 5.47
CA ALA A 71 -8.63 34.18 4.22
C ALA A 71 -9.00 35.49 3.49
N ASP A 72 -8.03 36.08 2.79
CA ASP A 72 -8.28 37.18 1.85
C ASP A 72 -9.06 36.69 0.61
N THR A 73 -9.69 37.61 -0.13
CA THR A 73 -10.56 37.34 -1.29
C THR A 73 -9.88 36.45 -2.33
N MET A 74 -8.60 36.69 -2.62
CA MET A 74 -7.84 35.85 -3.55
C MET A 74 -7.54 34.47 -2.97
N GLY A 75 -7.20 34.41 -1.69
CA GLY A 75 -6.98 33.16 -0.95
C GLY A 75 -8.25 32.29 -0.90
N MET A 76 -9.43 32.89 -0.76
CA MET A 76 -10.71 32.18 -0.82
C MET A 76 -10.94 31.53 -2.19
N ILE A 77 -10.75 32.28 -3.29
CA ILE A 77 -10.95 31.75 -4.65
C ILE A 77 -9.98 30.59 -4.92
N ALA A 78 -8.70 30.77 -4.61
CA ALA A 78 -7.69 29.74 -4.79
C ALA A 78 -7.98 28.50 -3.90
N SER A 79 -8.48 28.73 -2.68
CA SER A 79 -8.87 27.67 -1.75
C SER A 79 -10.09 26.87 -2.20
N ILE A 80 -11.04 27.46 -2.94
CA ILE A 80 -12.15 26.71 -3.56
C ILE A 80 -11.59 25.72 -4.59
N VAL A 81 -10.63 26.16 -5.41
CA VAL A 81 -10.01 25.30 -6.43
C VAL A 81 -9.25 24.15 -5.77
N THR A 82 -8.44 24.41 -4.74
CA THR A 82 -7.72 23.35 -4.02
C THR A 82 -8.65 22.43 -3.25
N SER A 83 -9.76 22.93 -2.70
CA SER A 83 -10.78 22.10 -2.05
C SER A 83 -11.41 21.12 -3.04
N LEU A 84 -11.65 21.53 -4.30
CA LEU A 84 -12.13 20.63 -5.35
C LEU A 84 -11.08 19.56 -5.72
N ILE A 85 -9.80 19.94 -5.82
CA ILE A 85 -8.69 19.01 -6.04
C ILE A 85 -8.63 17.99 -4.90
N CYS A 86 -8.70 18.45 -3.65
CA CYS A 86 -8.74 17.61 -2.47
C CYS A 86 -9.98 16.69 -2.45
N LEU A 87 -11.14 17.18 -2.88
CA LEU A 87 -12.35 16.36 -2.97
C LEU A 87 -12.19 15.22 -3.99
N VAL A 88 -11.63 15.52 -5.17
CA VAL A 88 -11.32 14.49 -6.17
C VAL A 88 -10.32 13.47 -5.61
N ALA A 89 -9.28 13.93 -4.91
CA ALA A 89 -8.30 13.06 -4.27
C ALA A 89 -8.94 12.18 -3.17
N ALA A 90 -9.88 12.72 -2.39
CA ALA A 90 -10.61 11.98 -1.36
C ALA A 90 -11.45 10.81 -1.93
N PHE A 91 -11.82 10.85 -3.20
CA PHE A 91 -12.45 9.72 -3.89
C PHE A 91 -11.45 8.84 -4.63
N ALA A 92 -10.42 9.42 -5.24
CA ALA A 92 -9.42 8.70 -6.02
C ALA A 92 -8.55 7.78 -5.16
N ILE A 93 -8.04 8.28 -4.01
CA ILE A 93 -7.16 7.55 -3.10
C ILE A 93 -7.83 6.27 -2.57
N PRO A 94 -9.06 6.32 -2.02
CA PRO A 94 -9.74 5.11 -1.58
C PRO A 94 -10.16 4.18 -2.72
N ASN A 95 -10.45 4.72 -3.91
CA ASN A 95 -10.76 3.86 -5.05
C ASN A 95 -9.56 2.99 -5.46
N VAL A 96 -8.32 3.47 -5.32
CA VAL A 96 -7.12 2.63 -5.50
C VAL A 96 -7.07 1.49 -4.48
N VAL A 97 -7.37 1.75 -3.21
CA VAL A 97 -7.48 0.69 -2.17
C VAL A 97 -8.51 -0.36 -2.60
N ARG A 98 -9.69 0.07 -3.05
CA ARG A 98 -10.75 -0.82 -3.51
C ARG A 98 -10.34 -1.66 -4.72
N MET A 99 -9.75 -1.04 -5.75
CA MET A 99 -9.28 -1.73 -6.95
C MET A 99 -8.19 -2.77 -6.63
N ARG A 100 -7.31 -2.49 -5.65
CA ARG A 100 -6.33 -3.46 -5.16
C ARG A 100 -6.99 -4.59 -4.36
N GLY A 101 -8.02 -4.30 -3.58
CA GLY A 101 -8.87 -5.31 -2.94
C GLY A 101 -9.54 -6.25 -3.93
N ASP A 102 -10.11 -5.71 -5.02
CA ASP A 102 -10.74 -6.49 -6.09
C ASP A 102 -9.75 -7.43 -6.79
N SER A 103 -8.46 -7.08 -6.83
CA SER A 103 -7.43 -7.94 -7.43
C SER A 103 -7.19 -9.25 -6.67
N PHE A 104 -7.60 -9.34 -5.39
CA PHE A 104 -7.47 -10.56 -4.59
C PHE A 104 -8.52 -11.62 -4.90
N ALA A 105 -9.62 -11.27 -5.57
CA ALA A 105 -10.68 -12.20 -5.94
C ALA A 105 -10.27 -13.19 -7.06
N GLY A 106 -9.08 -13.04 -7.65
CA GLY A 106 -8.57 -13.90 -8.71
C GLY A 106 -8.02 -15.27 -8.24
N ASN A 107 -8.41 -16.35 -8.93
CA ASN A 107 -8.06 -17.76 -8.61
C ASN A 107 -6.72 -18.23 -9.21
N HIS A 108 -5.60 -17.63 -8.84
CA HIS A 108 -4.33 -17.91 -9.56
C HIS A 108 -3.22 -18.60 -8.74
N SER A 109 -3.29 -18.63 -7.40
CA SER A 109 -2.20 -19.13 -6.54
C SER A 109 -2.72 -20.01 -5.39
N SER A 110 -1.88 -20.87 -4.81
CA SER A 110 -2.22 -21.62 -3.60
C SER A 110 -2.36 -20.68 -2.38
N MET A 111 -3.14 -21.04 -1.35
CA MET A 111 -3.40 -20.15 -0.19
C MET A 111 -2.13 -19.65 0.50
N THR A 112 -1.11 -20.50 0.67
CA THR A 112 0.16 -20.10 1.29
C THR A 112 0.94 -19.10 0.42
N HIS A 113 0.95 -19.32 -0.90
CA HIS A 113 1.57 -18.37 -1.84
C HIS A 113 0.79 -17.06 -1.89
N PHE A 114 -0.54 -17.12 -1.85
CA PHE A 114 -1.41 -15.96 -1.81
C PHE A 114 -1.12 -15.08 -0.58
N LEU A 115 -1.12 -15.65 0.63
CA LEU A 115 -0.89 -14.88 1.86
C LEU A 115 0.56 -14.37 1.96
N ALA A 116 1.54 -15.23 1.68
CA ALA A 116 2.94 -14.88 1.89
C ALA A 116 3.49 -13.98 0.78
N HIS A 117 3.13 -14.20 -0.49
CA HIS A 117 3.67 -13.42 -1.60
C HIS A 117 2.68 -12.36 -2.10
N ASP A 118 1.48 -12.76 -2.49
CA ASP A 118 0.57 -11.89 -3.24
C ASP A 118 -0.01 -10.76 -2.37
N VAL A 119 -0.43 -11.06 -1.13
CA VAL A 119 -0.94 -10.07 -0.18
C VAL A 119 0.14 -9.07 0.24
N VAL A 120 1.33 -9.55 0.63
CA VAL A 120 2.43 -8.67 1.09
C VAL A 120 2.89 -7.75 -0.05
N LYS A 121 3.13 -8.30 -1.24
CA LYS A 121 3.57 -7.53 -2.40
C LYS A 121 2.53 -6.50 -2.84
N THR A 122 1.25 -6.84 -2.76
CA THR A 122 0.16 -5.93 -3.09
C THR A 122 0.05 -4.79 -2.08
N ASN A 123 0.26 -5.06 -0.79
CA ASN A 123 0.28 -4.02 0.24
C ASN A 123 1.46 -3.05 0.08
N ILE A 124 2.67 -3.56 -0.22
CA ILE A 124 3.84 -2.70 -0.49
C ILE A 124 3.56 -1.77 -1.68
N ARG A 125 2.99 -2.31 -2.77
CA ARG A 125 2.60 -1.51 -3.94
C ARG A 125 1.51 -0.50 -3.62
N LEU A 126 0.50 -0.92 -2.87
CA LEU A 126 -0.61 -0.04 -2.46
C LEU A 126 -0.08 1.15 -1.66
N LEU A 127 0.82 0.94 -0.69
CA LEU A 127 1.42 2.05 0.07
C LEU A 127 2.16 3.04 -0.82
N GLY A 128 2.90 2.57 -1.82
CA GLY A 128 3.57 3.43 -2.79
C GLY A 128 2.61 4.22 -3.68
N GLU A 129 1.53 3.59 -4.15
CA GLU A 129 0.49 4.24 -4.96
C GLU A 129 -0.29 5.28 -4.15
N LEU A 130 -0.64 4.97 -2.89
CA LEU A 130 -1.31 5.91 -1.99
C LEU A 130 -0.41 7.11 -1.68
N GLY A 131 0.86 6.86 -1.32
CA GLY A 131 1.82 7.93 -1.08
C GLY A 131 1.98 8.83 -2.30
N ALA A 132 2.14 8.24 -3.49
CA ALA A 132 2.29 9.01 -4.72
C ALA A 132 1.06 9.90 -5.02
N LEU A 133 -0.15 9.38 -4.84
CA LEU A 133 -1.38 10.16 -5.04
C LEU A 133 -1.50 11.33 -4.07
N VAL A 134 -1.12 11.13 -2.81
CA VAL A 134 -1.12 12.20 -1.81
C VAL A 134 -0.12 13.28 -2.19
N VAL A 135 1.09 12.90 -2.62
CA VAL A 135 2.13 13.86 -3.05
C VAL A 135 1.74 14.61 -4.31
N VAL A 136 1.12 13.94 -5.29
CA VAL A 136 0.59 14.61 -6.50
C VAL A 136 -0.52 15.60 -6.12
N THR A 137 -1.41 15.23 -5.21
CA THR A 137 -2.46 16.12 -4.71
C THR A 137 -1.86 17.36 -4.06
N GLN A 138 -0.82 17.19 -3.25
CA GLN A 138 -0.07 18.31 -2.65
C GLN A 138 0.58 19.19 -3.72
N ALA A 139 1.26 18.60 -4.70
CA ALA A 139 1.90 19.34 -5.78
C ALA A 139 0.89 20.16 -6.60
N LEU A 140 -0.30 19.62 -6.86
CA LEU A 140 -1.38 20.36 -7.53
C LEU A 140 -1.88 21.54 -6.69
N CYS A 141 -2.04 21.35 -5.38
CA CYS A 141 -2.42 22.43 -4.47
C CYS A 141 -1.35 23.54 -4.40
N MET A 142 -0.07 23.18 -4.40
CA MET A 142 1.04 24.14 -4.48
C MET A 142 1.08 24.87 -5.83
N ALA A 143 0.78 24.18 -6.93
CA ALA A 143 0.68 24.81 -8.25
C ALA A 143 -0.40 25.89 -8.24
N VAL A 144 -1.58 25.61 -7.65
CA VAL A 144 -2.64 26.61 -7.46
C VAL A 144 -2.15 27.75 -6.57
N ALA A 145 -1.53 27.47 -5.42
CA ALA A 145 -0.98 28.49 -4.54
C ALA A 145 0.02 29.42 -5.25
N THR A 146 0.88 28.85 -6.09
CA THR A 146 1.89 29.56 -6.88
C THR A 146 1.25 30.45 -7.94
N VAL A 147 0.28 29.93 -8.70
CA VAL A 147 -0.43 30.67 -9.76
C VAL A 147 -1.22 31.85 -9.18
N PHE A 148 -1.92 31.63 -8.08
CA PHE A 148 -2.72 32.66 -7.41
C PHE A 148 -1.92 33.55 -6.45
N ASN A 149 -0.61 33.30 -6.30
CA ASN A 149 0.31 34.06 -5.46
C ASN A 149 -0.23 34.25 -4.03
N THR A 150 -0.73 33.16 -3.44
CA THR A 150 -1.45 33.20 -2.17
C THR A 150 -1.27 31.89 -1.38
N SER A 151 -1.71 31.89 -0.13
CA SER A 151 -1.87 30.67 0.65
C SER A 151 -3.23 30.04 0.35
N VAL A 152 -3.28 28.72 0.32
CA VAL A 152 -4.52 27.98 0.00
C VAL A 152 -4.86 26.95 1.06
N TYR A 153 -6.15 26.66 1.19
CA TYR A 153 -6.64 25.55 2.01
C TYR A 153 -6.42 24.22 1.28
N ALA A 154 -5.51 23.39 1.79
CA ALA A 154 -5.30 22.04 1.26
C ALA A 154 -5.06 21.05 2.41
N PRO A 155 -6.11 20.58 3.11
CA PRO A 155 -5.98 19.71 4.28
C PRO A 155 -5.43 18.31 3.95
N LEU A 156 -5.58 17.87 2.69
CA LEU A 156 -4.93 16.65 2.18
C LEU A 156 -3.53 16.92 1.62
N GLY A 157 -3.19 18.20 1.48
CA GLY A 157 -1.89 18.68 1.11
C GLY A 157 -0.93 18.59 2.28
N GLY A 158 -0.49 17.38 2.60
CA GLY A 158 0.39 17.15 3.73
C GLY A 158 1.73 17.85 3.59
N GLY A 159 2.11 18.62 4.61
CA GLY A 159 3.49 19.01 4.84
C GLY A 159 4.36 17.81 5.24
N GLU A 160 5.54 18.08 5.79
CA GLU A 160 6.54 17.07 6.21
C GLU A 160 5.98 15.91 7.05
N SER A 161 4.88 16.11 7.79
CA SER A 161 4.26 15.06 8.60
C SER A 161 3.73 13.89 7.75
N ILE A 162 3.02 14.17 6.67
CA ILE A 162 2.49 13.13 5.79
C ILE A 162 3.62 12.50 4.97
N ALA A 163 4.58 13.32 4.54
CA ALA A 163 5.81 12.87 3.91
C ALA A 163 6.57 11.84 4.75
N ASN A 164 6.80 12.16 6.03
CA ASN A 164 7.48 11.28 6.96
C ASN A 164 6.71 9.98 7.21
N MET A 165 5.37 10.01 7.24
CA MET A 165 4.58 8.78 7.37
C MET A 165 4.79 7.82 6.20
N PHE A 166 4.82 8.32 4.97
CA PHE A 166 5.04 7.47 3.80
C PHE A 166 6.50 7.09 3.60
N TRP A 167 7.45 7.93 4.02
CA TRP A 167 8.89 7.64 3.93
C TRP A 167 9.42 6.73 5.05
N ALA A 168 8.72 6.65 6.19
CA ALA A 168 9.09 5.76 7.29
C ALA A 168 9.06 4.27 6.90
N ALA A 169 8.10 3.86 6.08
CA ALA A 169 8.00 2.46 5.66
C ALA A 169 9.15 2.02 4.73
N PRO A 170 9.48 2.77 3.65
CA PRO A 170 10.67 2.52 2.85
C PRO A 170 11.98 2.58 3.62
N SER A 171 12.14 3.57 4.51
CA SER A 171 13.40 3.75 5.26
C SER A 171 13.66 2.60 6.24
N TRP A 172 12.62 2.13 6.93
CA TRP A 172 12.70 0.94 7.77
C TRP A 172 13.06 -0.29 6.93
N TYR A 173 12.33 -0.55 5.84
CA TYR A 173 12.61 -1.66 4.94
C TYR A 173 14.04 -1.64 4.41
N TRP A 174 14.53 -0.46 4.02
CA TRP A 174 15.89 -0.29 3.52
C TRP A 174 16.94 -0.62 4.56
N THR A 175 16.72 -0.18 5.80
CA THR A 175 17.63 -0.41 6.92
C THR A 175 17.73 -1.89 7.27
N GLU A 176 16.59 -2.58 7.31
CA GLU A 176 16.57 -4.02 7.59
C GLU A 176 17.17 -4.83 6.44
N ALA A 177 16.86 -4.46 5.19
CA ALA A 177 17.38 -5.16 4.03
C ALA A 177 18.88 -4.89 3.80
N SER A 178 19.38 -3.69 4.10
CA SER A 178 20.82 -3.37 3.99
C SER A 178 21.65 -4.10 5.06
N ALA A 179 21.07 -4.39 6.23
CA ALA A 179 21.70 -5.23 7.25
C ALA A 179 21.87 -6.70 6.80
N LEU A 180 21.02 -7.17 5.89
CA LEU A 180 20.99 -8.56 5.41
C LEU A 180 21.76 -8.76 4.10
N ILE A 181 21.92 -7.72 3.28
CA ILE A 181 22.56 -7.79 1.97
C ILE A 181 23.98 -7.21 2.05
N PRO A 182 25.03 -8.04 1.94
CA PRO A 182 26.41 -7.55 1.95
C PRO A 182 26.71 -6.65 0.73
N PHE A 183 27.81 -5.90 0.80
CA PHE A 183 28.35 -5.01 -0.25
C PHE A 183 27.74 -3.61 -0.39
N GLY A 184 26.82 -3.20 0.48
CA GLY A 184 26.33 -1.80 0.50
C GLY A 184 25.59 -1.37 -0.77
N VAL A 185 25.20 -2.31 -1.63
CA VAL A 185 24.47 -2.08 -2.89
C VAL A 185 23.12 -1.42 -2.60
N LEU A 186 22.47 -1.85 -1.51
CA LEU A 186 21.28 -1.16 -1.01
C LEU A 186 21.64 0.24 -0.54
N ASP A 187 22.71 0.46 0.22
CA ASP A 187 23.05 1.82 0.66
C ASP A 187 23.27 2.80 -0.53
N THR A 188 23.91 2.32 -1.60
CA THR A 188 24.12 3.09 -2.85
C THR A 188 22.84 3.32 -3.66
N LEU A 189 21.98 2.30 -3.77
CA LEU A 189 20.68 2.46 -4.42
C LEU A 189 19.77 3.43 -3.64
N GLY A 190 19.82 3.42 -2.31
CA GLY A 190 18.98 4.25 -1.45
C GLY A 190 19.37 5.71 -1.55
N ALA A 191 20.69 5.97 -1.56
CA ALA A 191 21.24 7.29 -1.83
C ALA A 191 20.88 7.83 -3.23
N SER A 192 20.62 6.95 -4.21
CA SER A 192 20.22 7.34 -5.57
C SER A 192 18.76 7.79 -5.66
N PHE A 193 17.93 7.47 -4.66
CA PHE A 193 16.52 7.88 -4.56
C PHE A 193 16.33 8.97 -3.50
N SER A 194 17.26 9.94 -3.44
CA SER A 194 17.09 11.12 -2.59
C SER A 194 15.87 11.91 -3.05
N MET A 195 14.89 12.05 -2.18
CA MET A 195 13.74 12.91 -2.44
C MET A 195 14.20 14.37 -2.44
N ALA A 196 13.63 15.19 -3.33
CA ALA A 196 13.73 16.64 -3.26
C ALA A 196 13.13 17.13 -1.93
N ASP A 197 13.53 18.34 -1.51
CA ASP A 197 13.08 18.95 -0.27
C ASP A 197 11.56 18.80 -0.08
N TRP A 198 11.18 18.18 1.03
CA TRP A 198 9.78 17.91 1.40
C TRP A 198 9.11 19.09 2.11
N ASN A 199 9.83 20.19 2.31
CA ASN A 199 9.32 21.43 2.87
C ASN A 199 8.38 22.13 1.87
N ALA A 200 7.23 21.51 1.65
CA ALA A 200 6.17 21.95 0.77
C ALA A 200 5.22 22.86 1.56
N SER A 201 5.51 24.16 1.57
CA SER A 201 4.56 25.15 2.08
C SER A 201 3.33 25.21 1.17
N ILE A 202 2.13 25.23 1.75
CA ILE A 202 0.85 25.45 1.02
C ILE A 202 0.65 26.97 0.81
N SER A 203 1.71 27.60 0.35
CA SER A 203 1.81 29.01 0.00
C SER A 203 2.74 29.10 -1.20
N GLY A 204 2.37 29.94 -2.16
CA GLY A 204 3.12 30.09 -3.40
C GLY A 204 3.21 31.53 -3.84
N SER A 205 4.20 31.79 -4.68
CA SER A 205 4.42 33.10 -5.29
C SER A 205 4.90 32.96 -6.73
N TRP A 206 4.83 34.03 -7.53
CA TRP A 206 5.48 34.08 -8.85
C TRP A 206 7.01 34.23 -8.71
N SER A 207 7.63 33.34 -7.95
CA SER A 207 9.07 33.21 -7.81
C SER A 207 9.54 31.88 -8.39
N TRP A 208 10.78 31.86 -8.87
CA TRP A 208 11.40 30.64 -9.38
C TRP A 208 11.47 29.55 -8.32
N ASP A 209 11.62 29.95 -7.06
CA ASP A 209 11.67 29.05 -5.90
C ASP A 209 10.34 28.31 -5.70
N SER A 210 9.20 29.02 -5.72
CA SER A 210 7.87 28.38 -5.61
C SER A 210 7.55 27.45 -6.80
N ILE A 211 7.99 27.82 -8.01
CA ILE A 211 7.83 26.98 -9.20
C ILE A 211 8.67 25.70 -9.07
N MET A 212 9.93 25.84 -8.65
CA MET A 212 10.83 24.70 -8.47
C MET A 212 10.39 23.80 -7.32
N GLY A 213 9.86 24.35 -6.22
CA GLY A 213 9.26 23.57 -5.14
C GLY A 213 8.07 22.72 -5.63
N THR A 214 7.19 23.32 -6.44
CA THR A 214 6.05 22.60 -7.03
C THR A 214 6.50 21.46 -7.96
N LEU A 215 7.48 21.71 -8.82
CA LEU A 215 8.05 20.69 -9.71
C LEU A 215 8.81 19.60 -8.92
N GLY A 216 9.55 19.98 -7.88
CA GLY A 216 10.23 19.07 -6.97
C GLY A 216 9.26 18.10 -6.29
N MET A 217 8.08 18.58 -5.91
CA MET A 217 7.03 17.73 -5.34
C MET A 217 6.46 16.73 -6.36
N LEU A 218 6.33 17.09 -7.64
CA LEU A 218 5.97 16.13 -8.68
C LEU A 218 7.06 15.05 -8.87
N VAL A 219 8.33 15.45 -8.85
CA VAL A 219 9.45 14.50 -8.90
C VAL A 219 9.44 13.57 -7.68
N ASN A 220 9.15 14.09 -6.50
CA ASN A 220 9.01 13.30 -5.27
C ASN A 220 7.92 12.23 -5.37
N ALA A 221 6.77 12.53 -5.98
CA ALA A 221 5.74 11.53 -6.20
C ALA A 221 6.23 10.35 -7.06
N VAL A 222 7.01 10.64 -8.11
CA VAL A 222 7.59 9.63 -9.00
C VAL A 222 8.66 8.80 -8.29
N ILE A 223 9.55 9.45 -7.55
CA ILE A 223 10.60 8.78 -6.76
C ILE A 223 9.96 7.84 -5.74
N LEU A 224 8.95 8.31 -5.00
CA LEU A 224 8.27 7.50 -4.00
C LEU A 224 7.61 6.26 -4.63
N LEU A 225 6.90 6.43 -5.75
CA LEU A 225 6.31 5.31 -6.47
C LEU A 225 7.38 4.31 -6.93
N ALA A 226 8.51 4.79 -7.44
CA ALA A 226 9.63 3.96 -7.88
C ALA A 226 10.27 3.16 -6.74
N VAL A 227 10.51 3.79 -5.59
CA VAL A 227 11.08 3.15 -4.40
C VAL A 227 10.21 1.99 -3.92
N PHE A 228 8.89 2.19 -3.82
CA PHE A 228 7.97 1.12 -3.41
C PHE A 228 7.85 0.01 -4.46
N HIS A 229 8.00 0.32 -5.76
CA HIS A 229 8.08 -0.72 -6.80
C HIS A 229 9.35 -1.56 -6.69
N ILE A 230 10.49 -0.92 -6.40
CA ILE A 230 11.76 -1.61 -6.16
C ILE A 230 11.66 -2.48 -4.91
N ALA A 231 11.10 -1.96 -3.81
CA ALA A 231 10.87 -2.75 -2.60
C ALA A 231 9.99 -3.98 -2.87
N ALA A 232 8.90 -3.81 -3.64
CA ALA A 232 8.04 -4.93 -4.05
C ALA A 232 8.77 -5.94 -4.95
N ALA A 233 9.71 -5.50 -5.79
CA ALA A 233 10.52 -6.38 -6.62
C ALA A 233 11.54 -7.16 -5.77
N LEU A 234 12.23 -6.49 -4.86
CA LEU A 234 13.21 -7.10 -3.96
C LEU A 234 12.56 -8.14 -3.03
N TYR A 235 11.37 -7.83 -2.51
CA TYR A 235 10.56 -8.81 -1.77
C TYR A 235 10.26 -10.05 -2.61
N GLY A 236 9.89 -9.88 -3.88
CA GLY A 236 9.64 -11.00 -4.78
C GLY A 236 10.88 -11.89 -5.00
N VAL A 237 12.06 -11.28 -5.13
CA VAL A 237 13.34 -12.01 -5.26
C VAL A 237 13.64 -12.79 -3.98
N LEU A 238 13.52 -12.16 -2.81
CA LEU A 238 13.75 -12.81 -1.52
C LEU A 238 12.78 -13.97 -1.26
N TYR A 239 11.50 -13.78 -1.57
CA TYR A 239 10.50 -14.83 -1.46
C TYR A 239 10.85 -16.03 -2.36
N ASN A 240 11.22 -15.78 -3.62
CA ASN A 240 11.60 -16.84 -4.54
C ASN A 240 12.88 -17.56 -4.11
N ALA A 241 13.87 -16.83 -3.58
CA ALA A 241 15.08 -17.41 -3.02
C ALA A 241 14.77 -18.29 -1.80
N ALA A 242 13.93 -17.82 -0.87
CA ALA A 242 13.50 -18.59 0.28
C ALA A 242 12.70 -19.84 -0.13
N ALA A 243 11.76 -19.70 -1.07
CA ALA A 243 11.01 -20.82 -1.61
C ALA A 243 11.93 -21.86 -2.29
N TRP A 244 12.95 -21.40 -3.02
CA TRP A 244 13.96 -22.26 -3.61
C TRP A 244 14.81 -22.98 -2.56
N ILE A 245 15.27 -22.29 -1.50
CA ILE A 245 16.03 -22.89 -0.40
C ILE A 245 15.19 -23.94 0.32
N VAL A 246 13.94 -23.62 0.67
CA VAL A 246 13.03 -24.57 1.34
C VAL A 246 12.77 -25.77 0.45
N GLY A 247 12.53 -25.57 -0.84
CA GLY A 247 12.36 -26.65 -1.81
C GLY A 247 13.62 -27.52 -1.94
N TRP A 248 14.81 -26.90 -1.92
CA TRP A 248 16.08 -27.63 -1.91
C TRP A 248 16.30 -28.39 -0.61
N VAL A 249 15.95 -27.85 0.56
CA VAL A 249 16.03 -28.58 1.84
C VAL A 249 15.07 -29.76 1.87
N GLN A 250 13.87 -29.61 1.30
CA GLN A 250 12.87 -30.68 1.24
C GLN A 250 13.27 -31.81 0.27
N ASN A 251 13.92 -31.48 -0.85
CA ASN A 251 14.46 -32.43 -1.80
C ASN A 251 15.85 -31.99 -2.28
N PRO A 252 16.92 -32.32 -1.53
CA PRO A 252 18.26 -31.91 -1.89
C PRO A 252 18.70 -32.68 -3.14
N HIS A 253 18.73 -31.99 -4.27
CA HIS A 253 19.33 -32.51 -5.50
C HIS A 253 20.86 -32.40 -5.36
N LEU A 254 21.43 -33.23 -4.48
CA LEU A 254 22.88 -33.43 -4.45
C LEU A 254 23.24 -34.25 -5.70
N PRO A 255 24.15 -33.77 -6.56
CA PRO A 255 24.66 -34.55 -7.67
C PRO A 255 25.59 -35.63 -7.13
N ILE A 256 25.02 -36.66 -6.51
CA ILE A 256 25.75 -37.88 -6.19
C ILE A 256 25.86 -38.63 -7.52
N LYS A 257 27.02 -38.54 -8.15
CA LYS A 257 27.42 -39.50 -9.18
C LYS A 257 27.39 -40.88 -8.51
N ASN A 258 26.44 -41.73 -8.90
CA ASN A 258 26.56 -43.16 -8.68
C ASN A 258 27.72 -43.64 -9.57
N SER A 259 28.85 -43.93 -8.96
CA SER A 259 29.96 -44.70 -9.54
C SER A 259 30.19 -45.92 -8.69
#